data_AF-A0A6A8APH5-F1
#
_entry.id   AF-A0A6A8APH5-F1
#
_cell.length_a   1.000
_cell.length_b   1.000
_cell.length_c   1.000
_cell.angle_alpha   90.00
_cell.angle_beta   90.00
_cell.angle_gamma   90.00
#
_symmetry.space_group_name_H-M   'P 1'
#
loop_
_entity.id
_entity.type
_entity.pdbx_description
1 polymer ?
#
loop_
_entity_poly.entity_id
_entity_poly.type
_entity_poly.pdbx_seq_one_letter_code
_entity_poly.pdbx_strand_id
1 'polypeptide(L)'
;MAESPYDPRLITSSVYGSRRPVTGELVALLHITFDERGLAFIQSRSRALLKGEIHELMVTDEEDAAPGGGADSVSAIAFFEIEQGGLAVVGDEV
;
A
#
# COMPACT_ATOMS: atom_id res chain seq x y z
N MET A 1 -2.50 -19.54 -9.77
CA MET A 1 -1.93 -18.18 -9.65
C MET A 1 -1.15 -17.94 -10.93
N ALA A 2 -1.44 -16.87 -11.68
CA ALA A 2 -0.67 -16.57 -12.89
C ALA A 2 0.76 -16.21 -12.49
N GLU A 3 1.74 -16.89 -13.09
CA GLU A 3 3.16 -16.60 -12.90
C GLU A 3 3.42 -15.16 -13.35
N SER A 4 3.95 -14.32 -12.45
CA SER A 4 4.38 -12.97 -12.80
C SER A 4 5.50 -13.09 -13.86
N PRO A 5 5.44 -12.35 -14.99
CA PRO A 5 6.42 -12.47 -16.08
C PRO A 5 7.85 -12.04 -15.66
N TYR A 6 8.02 -11.47 -14.46
CA TYR A 6 9.31 -11.06 -13.91
C TYR A 6 9.37 -11.35 -12.40
N ASP A 7 10.58 -11.58 -11.89
CA ASP A 7 10.85 -11.70 -10.44
C ASP A 7 10.74 -10.31 -9.79
N PRO A 8 9.75 -10.07 -8.92
CA PRO A 8 9.54 -8.76 -8.26
C PRO A 8 10.73 -8.31 -7.41
N ARG A 9 11.62 -9.23 -7.00
CA ARG A 9 12.84 -8.91 -6.25
C ARG A 9 13.89 -8.21 -7.11
N LEU A 10 13.81 -8.36 -8.43
CA LEU A 10 14.71 -7.69 -9.38
C LEU A 10 14.27 -6.26 -9.71
N ILE A 11 13.05 -5.86 -9.33
CA ILE A 11 12.54 -4.51 -9.56
C ILE A 11 12.99 -3.61 -8.41
N THR A 12 14.08 -2.87 -8.66
CA THR A 12 14.50 -1.78 -7.79
C THR A 12 13.54 -0.59 -7.94
N SER A 13 13.37 0.21 -6.88
CA SER A 13 12.53 1.41 -6.92
C SER A 13 12.93 2.38 -8.04
N SER A 14 14.20 2.37 -8.46
CA SER A 14 14.73 3.15 -9.59
C SER A 14 14.14 2.79 -10.95
N VAL A 15 13.44 1.65 -11.09
CA VAL A 15 12.70 1.33 -12.33
C VAL A 15 11.59 2.35 -12.57
N TYR A 16 11.03 2.93 -11.50
CA TYR A 16 10.05 4.00 -11.61
C TYR A 16 10.80 5.33 -11.71
N GLY A 17 10.80 5.91 -12.92
CA GLY A 17 11.32 7.26 -13.16
C GLY A 17 10.45 8.35 -12.51
N SER A 18 10.36 9.53 -13.14
CA SER A 18 9.47 10.59 -12.67
C SER A 18 8.03 10.10 -12.61
N ARG A 19 7.43 10.19 -11.43
CA ARG A 19 6.09 9.66 -11.14
C ARG A 19 5.24 10.72 -10.47
N ARG A 20 3.95 10.69 -10.79
CA ARG A 20 2.98 11.63 -10.23
C ARG A 20 2.67 11.23 -8.78
N PRO A 21 2.75 12.16 -7.81
CA PRO A 21 2.38 11.87 -6.43
C PRO A 21 0.88 11.56 -6.34
N VAL A 22 0.55 10.66 -5.42
CA VAL A 22 -0.83 10.36 -5.04
C VAL A 22 -1.22 11.36 -3.96
N THR A 23 -2.30 12.11 -4.18
CA THR A 23 -2.83 13.07 -3.20
C THR A 23 -4.33 12.91 -3.07
N GLY A 24 -4.88 13.36 -1.94
CA GLY A 24 -6.29 13.15 -1.62
C GLY A 24 -6.67 13.66 -0.24
N GLU A 25 -7.85 13.26 0.22
CA GLU A 25 -8.40 13.68 1.51
C GLU A 25 -8.81 12.48 2.37
N LEU A 26 -8.69 12.63 3.70
CA LEU A 26 -9.24 11.66 4.65
C LEU A 26 -10.75 11.87 4.75
N VAL A 27 -11.53 10.85 4.39
CA VAL A 27 -13.00 10.91 4.43
C VAL A 27 -13.58 10.41 5.75
N ALA A 28 -12.81 9.61 6.51
CA ALA A 28 -13.14 9.19 7.86
C ALA A 28 -11.88 8.81 8.64
N LEU A 29 -11.88 9.07 9.94
CA LEU A 29 -10.87 8.55 10.87
C LEU A 29 -11.35 7.24 11.49
N LEU A 30 -10.42 6.31 11.62
CA LEU A 30 -10.62 5.00 12.25
C LEU A 30 -9.73 4.90 13.49
N HIS A 31 -10.23 4.24 14.52
CA HIS A 31 -9.55 4.08 15.80
C HIS A 31 -9.67 2.63 16.26
N ILE A 32 -9.21 1.70 15.43
CA ILE A 32 -9.29 0.27 15.72
C ILE A 32 -7.92 -0.38 15.48
N THR A 33 -7.53 -1.19 16.46
CA THR A 33 -6.32 -2.02 16.43
C THR A 33 -6.74 -3.47 16.49
N PHE A 34 -6.06 -4.30 15.72
CA PHE A 34 -6.23 -5.73 15.65
C PHE A 34 -4.92 -6.39 16.03
N ASP A 35 -4.98 -7.47 16.81
CA ASP A 35 -3.81 -8.28 17.13
C ASP A 35 -3.67 -9.49 16.20
N GLU A 36 -4.76 -9.92 15.54
CA GLU A 36 -4.83 -11.08 14.63
C GLU A 36 -5.67 -10.73 13.40
N ARG A 37 -5.22 -9.77 12.58
CA ARG A 37 -5.97 -9.30 11.40
C ARG A 37 -5.89 -10.24 10.20
N GLY A 38 -4.80 -10.99 10.07
CA GLY A 38 -4.55 -11.90 8.95
C GLY A 38 -4.47 -11.24 7.59
N LEU A 39 -3.82 -10.06 7.47
CA LEU A 39 -3.67 -9.42 6.17
C LEU A 39 -2.70 -10.21 5.28
N ALA A 40 -3.06 -10.38 4.01
CA ALA A 40 -2.18 -10.93 2.98
C ALA A 40 -1.84 -9.84 1.96
N PHE A 41 -0.55 -9.51 1.86
CA PHE A 41 -0.10 -8.46 0.95
C PHE A 41 0.08 -8.97 -0.47
N ILE A 42 -0.22 -8.12 -1.44
CA ILE A 42 0.10 -8.41 -2.85
C ILE A 42 1.62 -8.47 -3.04
N GLN A 43 2.09 -9.23 -4.03
CA GLN A 43 3.52 -9.33 -4.35
C GLN A 43 4.11 -8.07 -4.99
N SER A 44 3.27 -7.24 -5.61
CA SER A 44 3.71 -6.05 -6.33
C SER A 44 4.26 -4.98 -5.39
N ARG A 45 5.45 -4.45 -5.69
CA ARG A 45 6.08 -3.34 -4.94
C ARG A 45 5.50 -1.95 -5.27
N SER A 46 4.59 -1.88 -6.22
CA SER A 46 3.95 -0.64 -6.64
C SER A 46 2.49 -0.89 -7.02
N ARG A 47 1.67 0.16 -6.95
CA ARG A 47 0.29 0.14 -7.43
C ARG A 47 -0.07 1.49 -8.05
N ALA A 48 -0.61 1.44 -9.26
CA ALA A 48 -1.27 2.60 -9.85
C ALA A 48 -2.63 2.77 -9.17
N LEU A 49 -2.92 3.99 -8.72
CA LEU A 49 -4.15 4.34 -8.02
C LEU A 49 -4.97 5.28 -8.88
N LEU A 50 -6.26 5.00 -8.99
CA LEU A 50 -7.17 5.76 -9.83
C LEU A 50 -7.83 6.89 -9.01
N LYS A 51 -8.06 8.03 -9.67
CA LYS A 51 -8.85 9.12 -9.09
C LYS A 51 -10.26 8.63 -8.71
N GLY A 52 -10.71 8.97 -7.51
CA GLY A 52 -12.01 8.62 -6.95
C GLY A 52 -12.06 7.25 -6.29
N GLU A 53 -10.96 6.50 -6.25
CA GLU A 53 -10.88 5.32 -5.39
C GLU A 53 -10.79 5.76 -3.92
N ILE A 54 -11.44 5.00 -3.03
CA ILE A 54 -11.31 5.16 -1.58
C ILE A 54 -10.59 3.93 -1.03
N HIS A 55 -9.51 4.16 -0.30
CA HIS A 55 -8.67 3.11 0.29
C HIS A 55 -8.66 3.21 1.81
N GLU A 56 -8.57 2.07 2.47
CA GLU A 56 -8.35 2.00 3.91
C GLU A 56 -6.85 2.15 4.20
N LEU A 57 -6.50 3.07 5.09
CA LEU A 57 -5.13 3.26 5.56
C LEU A 57 -4.92 2.46 6.84
N MET A 58 -3.89 1.62 6.83
CA MET A 58 -3.46 0.83 7.98
C MET A 58 -1.98 1.02 8.24
N VAL A 59 -1.60 0.92 9.51
CA VAL A 59 -0.20 0.92 9.97
C VAL A 59 0.08 -0.35 10.76
N THR A 60 1.33 -0.79 10.71
CA THR A 60 1.86 -1.93 11.46
C THR A 60 3.28 -1.61 11.87
N ASP A 61 3.69 -2.12 13.03
CA ASP A 61 5.07 -2.08 13.54
C ASP A 61 5.81 -3.41 13.35
N GLU A 62 5.19 -4.39 12.68
CA GLU A 62 5.83 -5.65 12.33
C GLU A 62 6.99 -5.43 11.34
N GLU A 63 8.22 -5.76 11.76
CA GLU A 63 9.44 -5.52 10.97
C GLU A 63 9.51 -6.32 9.66
N ASP A 64 8.81 -7.47 9.61
CA ASP A 64 8.79 -8.38 8.45
C ASP A 64 7.68 -8.05 7.44
N ALA A 65 6.92 -6.96 7.66
CA ALA A 65 5.85 -6.52 6.77
C ALA A 65 6.40 -6.09 5.39
N ALA A 66 6.26 -6.96 4.39
CA ALA A 66 6.79 -6.74 3.05
C ALA A 66 5.86 -7.29 1.94
N PRO A 67 5.96 -6.81 0.69
CA PRO A 67 5.16 -7.32 -0.43
C PRO A 67 5.23 -8.86 -0.55
N GLY A 68 4.06 -9.48 -0.69
CA GLY A 68 3.90 -10.95 -0.72
C GLY A 68 3.89 -11.63 0.64
N GLY A 69 4.17 -10.89 1.73
CA GLY A 69 4.00 -11.34 3.11
C GLY A 69 2.61 -11.00 3.65
N GLY A 70 2.56 -10.59 4.92
CA GLY A 70 1.34 -10.23 5.61
C GLY A 70 1.61 -9.42 6.87
N ALA A 71 0.55 -9.13 7.62
CA ALA A 71 0.61 -8.55 8.96
C ALA A 71 -0.64 -8.94 9.76
N ASP A 72 -0.47 -9.15 11.06
CA ASP A 72 -1.54 -9.49 12.00
C ASP A 72 -1.84 -8.33 12.94
N SER A 73 -0.81 -7.75 13.55
CA SER A 73 -0.87 -6.56 14.39
C SER A 73 -0.93 -5.31 13.54
N VAL A 74 -2.13 -4.75 13.39
CA VAL A 74 -2.36 -3.56 12.56
C VAL A 74 -3.36 -2.61 13.21
N SER A 75 -3.21 -1.33 12.93
CA SER A 75 -4.23 -0.32 13.25
C SER A 75 -4.77 0.30 11.97
N ALA A 76 -6.09 0.25 11.79
CA ALA A 76 -6.75 1.02 10.74
C ALA A 76 -6.97 2.45 11.25
N ILE A 77 -6.49 3.43 10.49
CA ILE A 77 -6.42 4.84 10.93
C ILE A 77 -7.34 5.76 10.14
N ALA A 78 -7.69 5.43 8.89
CA ALA A 78 -8.58 6.26 8.08
C ALA A 78 -9.09 5.56 6.82
N PHE A 79 -10.13 6.14 6.22
CA PHE A 79 -10.39 6.02 4.79
C PHE A 79 -9.87 7.26 4.06
N PHE A 80 -9.22 7.06 2.93
CA PHE A 80 -8.58 8.09 2.12
C PHE A 80 -9.09 8.04 0.67
N GLU A 81 -9.68 9.14 0.20
CA GLU A 81 -10.12 9.30 -1.18
C GLU A 81 -9.01 9.89 -2.05
N ILE A 82 -8.74 9.25 -3.19
CA ILE A 82 -7.73 9.68 -4.14
C ILE A 82 -8.27 10.81 -5.03
N GLU A 83 -7.84 12.05 -4.80
CA GLU A 83 -8.19 13.18 -5.67
C GLU A 83 -7.29 13.27 -6.91
N GLN A 84 -6.03 12.89 -6.76
CA GLN A 84 -5.06 12.79 -7.85
C GLN A 84 -4.49 11.36 -7.91
N GLY A 85 -4.91 10.62 -8.92
CA GLY A 85 -4.35 9.30 -9.23
C GLY A 85 -2.87 9.37 -9.59
N GLY A 86 -2.11 8.33 -9.24
CA GLY A 86 -0.66 8.30 -9.34
C GLY A 86 -0.10 6.89 -9.13
N LEU A 87 1.17 6.80 -8.76
CA LEU A 87 1.83 5.52 -8.48
C LEU A 87 2.40 5.52 -7.06
N ALA A 88 1.83 4.67 -6.20
CA ALA A 88 2.39 4.37 -4.90
C ALA A 88 3.45 3.27 -5.04
N VAL A 89 4.59 3.43 -4.37
CA VAL A 89 5.71 2.48 -4.36
C VAL A 89 6.15 2.25 -2.91
N VAL A 90 6.51 1.01 -2.58
CA VAL A 90 7.07 0.69 -1.26
C VAL A 90 8.30 1.54 -0.98
N GLY A 91 8.31 2.20 0.19
CA GLY A 91 9.36 3.13 0.62
C GLY A 91 9.07 4.60 0.28
N ASP A 92 7.91 4.91 -0.29
CA ASP A 92 7.43 6.28 -0.39
C ASP A 92 7.26 6.90 1.00
N GLU A 93 7.57 8.19 1.11
CA GLU A 93 7.27 8.99 2.29
C GLU A 93 5.75 9.18 2.40
N VAL A 94 5.22 8.98 3.60
CA VAL A 94 3.79 9.01 3.94
C VAL A 94 3.49 10.02 5.03
#